data_AF-A0A9X0W759-F1
#
_entry.id   AF-A0A9X0W759-F1
#
_cell.length_a   1.000
_cell.length_b   1.000
_cell.length_c   1.000
_cell.angle_alpha   90.00
_cell.angle_beta   90.00
_cell.angle_gamma   90.00
#
_symmetry.space_group_name_H-M   'P 1'
#
loop_
_entity.id
_entity.type
_entity.pdbx_description
1 polymer ?
#
loop_
_entity_poly.entity_id
_entity_poly.type
_entity_poly.pdbx_seq_one_letter_code
_entity_poly.pdbx_strand_id
1 'polypeptide(L)'
;MGRRPRPYAGSDAVLLSVIQRSPISVLSAQSSNPLLMSNPLLSDLHPLQLTDLPRFKQAVIAGQQRGWNFYFPYLLFVRLGSQSARYLWEERNGSLCVFRHQYARKNRLDLVFPPFPYQESALLGALERSNDFNQSDNSRIYFIDEQDMPQLRQLKLFRLTKRNPQYLFSPQALSSLAGSQFQNLRRKISLASRRMEIDIQPYGPEYAAQCRQLLNDWERQKEKQSDSVFFQRRYALNAFHFAPQLDNRDLNGFVYLVNQQVRALTFGGEIRPNVGCLLLSIADPNNADLGYFIRQHFISTMQDYEIVNDGSDGGDRGLGEMKQRFRPTGFHIAYTGKQVTRLASRATSSLSNNAGESETRGLSPDTNEARHPVTRYSQARYELRPSTMVPGQVGLFALVDFVVDEIVAPYAYFDETRLITWAEFETLDEATRYKLIQYCYKDRKGLHAPKDINSLGICYFINHSCDPNLYCNKKGDYIAQRNVKAGEELTADLEKNMKQTYTQFSCCCGSPNCRGIIHI
;
A
#
# COMPACT_ATOMS: atom_id res chain seq x y z
N MET A 1 39.35 -39.14 0.22
CA MET A 1 38.63 -39.25 -1.06
C MET A 1 37.34 -38.44 -0.97
N GLY A 2 37.33 -37.24 -1.54
CA GLY A 2 36.16 -36.35 -1.52
C GLY A 2 35.13 -36.74 -2.59
N ARG A 3 33.84 -36.72 -2.22
CA ARG A 3 32.73 -36.76 -3.18
C ARG A 3 32.15 -35.35 -3.31
N ARG A 4 32.27 -34.76 -4.50
CA ARG A 4 31.63 -33.49 -4.88
C ARG A 4 30.10 -33.65 -4.92
N PRO A 5 29.31 -32.64 -4.52
CA PRO A 5 27.88 -32.61 -4.83
C PRO A 5 27.66 -32.33 -6.32
N ARG A 6 26.70 -33.01 -6.93
CA ARG A 6 26.19 -32.76 -8.29
C ARG A 6 25.35 -31.47 -8.30
N PRO A 7 25.39 -30.65 -9.37
CA PRO A 7 24.52 -29.49 -9.48
C PRO A 7 23.07 -29.92 -9.75
N TYR A 8 22.15 -29.30 -9.03
CA TYR A 8 20.71 -29.40 -9.21
C TYR A 8 20.32 -28.62 -10.47
N ALA A 9 20.10 -29.31 -11.59
CA ALA A 9 19.46 -28.74 -12.78
C ALA A 9 17.96 -29.01 -12.67
N GLY A 10 17.13 -27.96 -12.51
CA GLY A 10 15.68 -28.19 -12.45
C GLY A 10 14.74 -27.03 -12.11
N SER A 11 15.23 -25.81 -11.82
CA SER A 11 14.36 -24.66 -11.49
C SER A 11 14.64 -23.38 -12.30
N ASP A 12 15.71 -23.34 -13.10
CA ASP A 12 16.11 -22.12 -13.83
C ASP A 12 15.29 -21.84 -15.10
N ALA A 13 14.61 -22.84 -15.68
CA ALA A 13 13.96 -22.69 -16.99
C ALA A 13 12.69 -21.80 -16.96
N VAL A 14 11.96 -21.74 -15.84
CA VAL A 14 10.75 -20.90 -15.74
C VAL A 14 11.11 -19.47 -15.37
N LEU A 15 12.11 -19.26 -14.51
CA LEU A 15 12.57 -17.93 -14.10
C LEU A 15 13.31 -17.20 -15.25
N LEU A 16 14.09 -17.91 -16.06
CA LEU A 16 14.80 -17.33 -17.22
C LEU A 16 13.85 -16.85 -18.33
N SER A 17 12.66 -17.46 -18.47
CA SER A 17 11.67 -17.08 -19.49
C SER A 17 11.03 -15.71 -19.26
N VAL A 18 11.08 -15.20 -18.03
CA VAL A 18 10.62 -13.85 -17.65
C VAL A 18 11.75 -12.82 -17.78
N ILE A 19 13.01 -13.25 -17.63
CA ILE A 19 14.21 -12.39 -17.65
C ILE A 19 14.60 -11.98 -19.08
N GLN A 20 14.23 -12.75 -20.11
CA GLN A 20 14.65 -12.52 -21.51
C GLN A 20 13.63 -11.82 -22.41
N ARG A 21 12.42 -11.50 -21.95
CA ARG A 21 11.44 -10.83 -22.81
C ARG A 21 11.75 -9.34 -22.91
N SER A 22 12.29 -8.92 -24.06
CA SER A 22 12.39 -7.51 -24.43
C SER A 22 11.03 -6.81 -24.29
N PRO A 23 10.99 -5.55 -23.83
CA PRO A 23 9.76 -4.75 -23.66
C PRO A 23 8.85 -4.75 -24.91
N ILE A 24 9.47 -4.88 -26.09
CA ILE A 24 8.83 -4.96 -27.40
C ILE A 24 7.80 -6.10 -27.50
N SER A 25 8.04 -7.25 -26.87
CA SER A 25 7.13 -8.41 -26.93
C SER A 25 5.87 -8.26 -26.06
N VAL A 26 5.85 -7.26 -25.17
CA VAL A 26 4.71 -6.95 -24.30
C VAL A 26 3.80 -5.90 -24.93
N LEU A 27 4.35 -4.99 -25.76
CA LEU A 27 3.57 -3.99 -26.48
C LEU A 27 2.70 -4.60 -27.58
N SER A 28 3.18 -5.64 -28.28
CA SER A 28 2.40 -6.34 -29.32
C SER A 28 1.32 -7.27 -28.76
N ALA A 29 1.40 -7.67 -27.49
CA ALA A 29 0.43 -8.56 -26.84
C ALA A 29 -0.76 -7.81 -26.20
N GLN A 30 -0.75 -6.47 -26.19
CA GLN A 30 -1.84 -5.66 -25.62
C GLN A 30 -3.05 -5.51 -26.54
N SER A 31 -2.96 -5.95 -27.80
CA SER A 31 -4.07 -5.88 -28.77
C SER A 31 -4.96 -7.13 -28.82
N SER A 32 -4.67 -8.20 -28.06
CA SER A 32 -5.35 -9.48 -28.27
C SER A 32 -5.52 -10.32 -27.00
N ASN A 33 -6.30 -9.82 -26.04
CA ASN A 33 -7.06 -10.73 -25.17
C ASN A 33 -8.55 -10.60 -25.52
N PRO A 34 -9.06 -11.42 -26.46
CA PRO A 34 -10.42 -11.30 -27.01
C PRO A 34 -11.53 -11.45 -25.96
N LEU A 35 -11.23 -12.07 -24.81
CA LEU A 35 -12.20 -12.30 -23.72
C LEU A 35 -12.45 -11.07 -22.83
N LEU A 36 -11.70 -9.97 -23.00
CA LEU A 36 -11.81 -8.75 -22.18
C LEU A 36 -12.49 -7.57 -22.90
N MET A 37 -12.79 -7.68 -24.19
CA MET A 37 -13.40 -6.62 -25.00
C MET A 37 -14.93 -6.75 -25.17
N SER A 38 -15.56 -7.75 -24.54
CA SER A 38 -17.00 -8.02 -24.71
C SER A 38 -17.89 -7.44 -23.60
N ASN A 39 -17.33 -6.76 -22.58
CA ASN A 39 -18.16 -6.10 -21.56
C ASN A 39 -18.53 -4.67 -22.02
N PRO A 40 -19.82 -4.36 -22.28
CA PRO A 40 -20.24 -3.05 -22.75
C PRO A 40 -19.92 -1.92 -21.76
N LEU A 41 -19.75 -2.20 -20.47
CA LEU A 41 -19.35 -1.18 -19.49
C LEU A 41 -17.89 -0.75 -19.62
N LEU A 42 -17.08 -1.47 -20.41
CA LEU A 42 -15.69 -1.16 -20.71
C LEU A 42 -15.46 -0.69 -22.16
N SER A 43 -16.44 -0.80 -23.06
CA SER A 43 -16.25 -0.55 -24.49
C SER A 43 -15.83 0.89 -24.80
N ASP A 44 -16.32 1.83 -23.99
CA ASP A 44 -16.10 3.26 -24.20
C ASP A 44 -14.91 3.80 -23.39
N LEU A 45 -14.16 2.92 -22.71
CA LEU A 45 -12.99 3.30 -21.93
C LEU A 45 -11.70 3.06 -22.72
N HIS A 46 -10.82 4.06 -22.74
CA HIS A 46 -9.54 3.99 -23.43
C HIS A 46 -8.43 3.49 -22.51
N PRO A 47 -7.62 2.48 -22.91
CA PRO A 47 -6.42 2.13 -22.16
C PRO A 47 -5.45 3.31 -22.06
N LEU A 48 -4.90 3.56 -20.87
CA LEU A 48 -3.91 4.62 -20.68
C LEU A 48 -2.61 4.28 -21.42
N GLN A 49 -2.18 5.15 -22.32
CA GLN A 49 -0.98 5.00 -23.16
C GLN A 49 -0.07 6.22 -23.06
N LEU A 50 1.19 6.11 -23.51
CA LEU A 50 2.15 7.22 -23.50
C LEU A 50 1.64 8.46 -24.26
N THR A 51 0.90 8.26 -25.35
CA THR A 51 0.27 9.30 -26.17
C THR A 51 -0.78 10.12 -25.43
N ASP A 52 -1.27 9.65 -24.28
CA ASP A 52 -2.22 10.38 -23.44
C ASP A 52 -1.54 11.42 -22.51
N LEU A 53 -0.21 11.48 -22.49
CA LEU A 53 0.56 12.40 -21.64
C LEU A 53 0.07 13.86 -21.75
N PRO A 54 -0.08 14.47 -22.95
CA PRO A 54 -0.50 15.86 -23.05
C PRO A 54 -1.90 16.09 -22.46
N ARG A 55 -2.85 15.19 -22.74
CA ARG A 55 -4.22 15.24 -22.22
C ARG A 55 -4.22 15.15 -20.70
N PHE A 56 -3.49 14.20 -20.15
CA PHE A 56 -3.41 13.99 -18.72
C PHE A 56 -2.79 15.21 -18.02
N LYS A 57 -1.69 15.76 -18.55
CA LYS A 57 -1.06 16.97 -18.00
C LYS A 57 -2.02 18.16 -18.04
N GLN A 58 -2.77 18.36 -19.12
CA GLN A 58 -3.79 19.42 -19.20
C GLN A 58 -4.86 19.25 -18.10
N ALA A 59 -5.34 18.03 -17.86
CA ALA A 59 -6.30 17.76 -16.80
C ALA A 59 -5.73 18.04 -15.39
N VAL A 60 -4.48 17.64 -15.13
CA VAL A 60 -3.79 17.92 -13.84
C VAL A 60 -3.55 19.41 -13.65
N ILE A 61 -3.22 20.14 -14.71
CA ILE A 61 -3.07 21.61 -14.68
C ILE A 61 -4.41 22.27 -14.36
N ALA A 62 -5.48 21.89 -15.07
CA ALA A 62 -6.82 22.43 -14.86
C ALA A 62 -7.35 22.11 -13.45
N GLY A 63 -7.05 20.90 -12.96
CA GLY A 63 -7.44 20.46 -11.63
C GLY A 63 -6.51 20.90 -10.50
N GLN A 64 -5.32 21.45 -10.79
CA GLN A 64 -4.32 21.92 -9.82
C GLN A 64 -3.71 20.85 -8.90
N GLN A 65 -3.86 19.56 -9.21
CA GLN A 65 -3.36 18.47 -8.36
C GLN A 65 -1.85 18.53 -8.14
N ARG A 66 -1.39 18.07 -6.98
CA ARG A 66 0.03 18.15 -6.58
C ARG A 66 0.60 16.87 -5.98
N GLY A 67 -0.24 15.87 -5.72
CA GLY A 67 0.23 14.58 -5.22
C GLY A 67 1.09 13.84 -6.25
N TRP A 68 2.14 13.13 -5.80
CA TRP A 68 3.04 12.38 -6.69
C TRP A 68 2.31 11.31 -7.52
N ASN A 69 1.15 10.83 -7.07
CA ASN A 69 0.34 9.86 -7.82
C ASN A 69 -0.20 10.44 -9.14
N PHE A 70 -0.27 11.77 -9.27
CA PHE A 70 -0.64 12.47 -10.50
C PHE A 70 0.56 12.69 -11.44
N TYR A 71 1.76 12.24 -11.08
CA TYR A 71 2.89 12.25 -12.01
C TYR A 71 2.67 11.18 -13.09
N PHE A 72 2.48 11.60 -14.35
CA PHE A 72 2.04 10.72 -15.42
C PHE A 72 2.98 9.52 -15.67
N PRO A 73 4.32 9.67 -15.72
CA PRO A 73 5.21 8.53 -15.85
C PRO A 73 5.00 7.48 -14.77
N TYR A 74 4.82 7.87 -13.50
CA TYR A 74 4.48 6.91 -12.45
C TYR A 74 3.17 6.18 -12.74
N LEU A 75 2.11 6.93 -13.06
CA LEU A 75 0.78 6.39 -13.30
C LEU A 75 0.80 5.35 -14.43
N LEU A 76 1.47 5.65 -15.54
CA LEU A 76 1.62 4.72 -16.65
C LEU A 76 2.50 3.53 -16.27
N PHE A 77 3.69 3.80 -15.74
CA PHE A 77 4.73 2.78 -15.56
C PHE A 77 4.42 1.75 -14.49
N VAL A 78 3.60 2.07 -13.48
CA VAL A 78 3.21 1.11 -12.42
C VAL A 78 2.21 0.04 -12.92
N ARG A 79 1.61 0.23 -14.10
CA ARG A 79 0.69 -0.74 -14.73
C ARG A 79 1.09 -1.18 -16.13
N LEU A 80 2.00 -0.49 -16.79
CA LEU A 80 2.44 -0.88 -18.13
C LEU A 80 3.09 -2.28 -18.10
N GLY A 81 2.57 -3.18 -18.95
CA GLY A 81 2.96 -4.59 -19.00
C GLY A 81 2.48 -5.44 -17.80
N SER A 82 1.60 -4.92 -16.95
CA SER A 82 0.97 -5.68 -15.86
C SER A 82 -0.01 -6.72 -16.41
N GLN A 83 0.09 -7.96 -15.92
CA GLN A 83 -0.86 -9.04 -16.24
C GLN A 83 -2.03 -9.12 -15.26
N SER A 84 -2.12 -8.19 -14.30
CA SER A 84 -3.11 -8.25 -13.21
C SER A 84 -4.14 -7.13 -13.21
N ALA A 85 -3.77 -6.00 -13.80
CA ALA A 85 -4.58 -4.79 -13.84
C ALA A 85 -4.03 -3.80 -14.87
N ARG A 86 -4.91 -2.99 -15.44
CA ARG A 86 -4.60 -1.86 -16.33
C ARG A 86 -5.31 -0.58 -15.87
N TYR A 87 -4.84 0.56 -16.34
CA TYR A 87 -5.58 1.81 -16.23
C TYR A 87 -6.35 2.09 -17.51
N LEU A 88 -7.60 2.49 -17.34
CA LEU A 88 -8.50 2.91 -18.40
C LEU A 88 -8.97 4.34 -18.10
N TRP A 89 -9.36 5.10 -19.09
CA TRP A 89 -9.87 6.45 -18.89
C TRP A 89 -11.02 6.80 -19.84
N GLU A 90 -11.85 7.75 -19.42
CA GLU A 90 -12.83 8.45 -20.26
C GLU A 90 -12.83 9.94 -19.89
N GLU A 91 -13.34 10.78 -20.78
CA GLU A 91 -13.70 12.15 -20.45
C GLU A 91 -15.20 12.24 -20.15
N ARG A 92 -15.56 12.92 -19.07
CA ARG A 92 -16.94 13.11 -18.64
C ARG A 92 -17.11 14.51 -18.08
N ASN A 93 -18.02 15.29 -18.68
CA ASN A 93 -18.34 16.66 -18.25
C ASN A 93 -17.09 17.57 -18.11
N GLY A 94 -16.12 17.42 -19.02
CA GLY A 94 -14.86 18.18 -18.99
C GLY A 94 -13.83 17.70 -17.97
N SER A 95 -14.09 16.59 -17.27
CA SER A 95 -13.16 15.96 -16.33
C SER A 95 -12.58 14.67 -16.89
N LEU A 96 -11.32 14.40 -16.58
CA LEU A 96 -10.70 13.12 -16.85
C LEU A 96 -11.05 12.12 -15.74
N CYS A 97 -11.73 11.04 -16.09
CA CYS A 97 -12.05 9.92 -15.20
C CYS A 97 -11.07 8.78 -15.47
N VAL A 98 -10.25 8.42 -14.47
CA VAL A 98 -9.29 7.32 -14.61
C VAL A 98 -9.70 6.14 -13.73
N PHE A 99 -9.82 4.97 -14.34
CA PHE A 99 -10.23 3.73 -13.70
C PHE A 99 -9.09 2.73 -13.64
N ARG A 100 -9.09 1.91 -12.59
CA ARG A 100 -8.29 0.71 -12.46
C ARG A 100 -9.15 -0.51 -12.73
N HIS A 101 -8.91 -1.17 -13.85
CA HIS A 101 -9.51 -2.46 -14.17
C HIS A 101 -8.58 -3.58 -13.70
N GLN A 102 -9.01 -4.36 -12.70
CA GLN A 102 -8.30 -5.55 -12.20
C GLN A 102 -8.95 -6.80 -12.78
N TYR A 103 -8.15 -7.78 -13.23
CA TYR A 103 -8.68 -8.97 -13.90
C TYR A 103 -8.00 -10.29 -13.51
N ALA A 104 -6.85 -10.30 -12.81
CA ALA A 104 -6.18 -11.57 -12.44
C ALA A 104 -6.70 -12.23 -11.14
N ARG A 105 -7.08 -11.45 -10.11
CA ARG A 105 -7.54 -12.00 -8.82
C ARG A 105 -9.03 -11.81 -8.59
N LYS A 106 -9.54 -10.64 -8.96
CA LYS A 106 -10.96 -10.28 -8.88
C LYS A 106 -11.25 -9.32 -10.02
N ASN A 107 -12.25 -9.64 -10.84
CA ASN A 107 -12.68 -8.75 -11.90
C ASN A 107 -13.39 -7.55 -11.25
N ARG A 108 -12.76 -6.36 -11.28
CA ARG A 108 -13.29 -5.14 -10.67
C ARG A 108 -12.86 -3.90 -11.43
N LEU A 109 -13.72 -2.89 -11.39
CA LEU A 109 -13.46 -1.54 -11.88
C LEU A 109 -13.62 -0.56 -10.73
N ASP A 110 -12.57 0.20 -10.43
CA ASP A 110 -12.55 1.20 -9.35
C ASP A 110 -11.94 2.49 -9.92
N LEU A 111 -12.22 3.64 -9.33
CA LEU A 111 -11.56 4.89 -9.73
C LEU A 111 -10.14 4.96 -9.16
N VAL A 112 -9.20 5.46 -9.95
CA VAL A 112 -7.85 5.79 -9.48
C VAL A 112 -7.89 7.10 -8.69
N PHE A 113 -8.59 8.11 -9.22
CA PHE A 113 -8.72 9.45 -8.66
C PHE A 113 -10.19 9.90 -8.66
N PRO A 114 -10.60 10.89 -7.84
CA PRO A 114 -11.73 11.73 -8.22
C PRO A 114 -11.49 12.27 -9.64
N PRO A 115 -12.52 12.48 -10.48
CA PRO A 115 -12.32 13.11 -11.78
C PRO A 115 -11.61 14.45 -11.63
N PHE A 116 -10.70 14.78 -12.53
CA PHE A 116 -9.94 16.04 -12.48
C PHE A 116 -9.96 16.76 -13.84
N PRO A 117 -10.26 18.08 -13.87
CA PRO A 117 -10.69 18.92 -12.75
C PRO A 117 -11.97 18.41 -12.08
N TYR A 118 -12.14 18.66 -10.78
CA TYR A 118 -13.23 18.06 -10.01
C TYR A 118 -14.60 18.50 -10.53
N GLN A 119 -15.45 17.52 -10.83
CA GLN A 119 -16.87 17.72 -11.15
C GLN A 119 -17.69 16.63 -10.45
N GLU A 120 -18.65 17.04 -9.64
CA GLU A 120 -19.51 16.11 -8.90
C GLU A 120 -20.31 15.20 -9.85
N SER A 121 -20.86 15.76 -10.93
CA SER A 121 -21.63 15.00 -11.92
C SER A 121 -20.77 13.95 -12.65
N ALA A 122 -19.50 14.27 -12.92
CA ALA A 122 -18.55 13.31 -13.48
C ALA A 122 -18.24 12.20 -12.47
N LEU A 123 -18.06 12.55 -11.19
CA LEU A 123 -17.76 11.59 -10.13
C LEU A 123 -18.92 10.60 -9.94
N LEU A 124 -20.15 11.11 -9.84
CA LEU A 124 -21.33 10.27 -9.69
C LEU A 124 -21.49 9.30 -10.86
N GLY A 125 -21.36 9.79 -12.11
CA GLY A 125 -21.44 8.91 -13.29
C GLY A 125 -20.33 7.87 -13.36
N ALA A 126 -19.11 8.21 -12.93
CA ALA A 126 -18.00 7.25 -12.87
C ALA A 126 -18.19 6.19 -11.75
N LEU A 127 -18.82 6.57 -10.63
CA LEU A 127 -19.19 5.63 -9.57
C LEU A 127 -20.34 4.72 -10.00
N GLU A 128 -21.36 5.24 -10.69
CA GLU A 128 -22.45 4.45 -11.28
C GLU A 128 -21.86 3.36 -12.17
N ARG A 129 -21.00 3.74 -13.14
CA ARG A 129 -20.31 2.78 -14.02
C ARG A 129 -19.53 1.72 -13.23
N SER A 130 -18.78 2.15 -12.20
CA SER A 130 -17.98 1.23 -11.38
C SER A 130 -18.85 0.28 -10.55
N ASN A 131 -19.96 0.78 -9.99
CA ASN A 131 -20.90 0.00 -9.20
C ASN A 131 -21.65 -1.02 -10.07
N ASP A 132 -22.09 -0.61 -11.26
CA ASP A 132 -22.73 -1.50 -12.24
C ASP A 132 -21.76 -2.61 -12.68
N PHE A 133 -20.51 -2.26 -12.98
CA PHE A 133 -19.49 -3.24 -13.34
C PHE A 133 -19.19 -4.21 -12.18
N ASN A 134 -19.09 -3.69 -10.96
CA ASN A 134 -18.78 -4.47 -9.76
C ASN A 134 -20.00 -5.20 -9.19
N GLN A 135 -21.20 -4.92 -9.70
CA GLN A 135 -22.49 -5.35 -9.14
C GLN A 135 -22.60 -5.09 -7.62
N SER A 136 -22.06 -3.95 -7.16
CA SER A 136 -22.07 -3.57 -5.75
C SER A 136 -21.78 -2.09 -5.51
N ASP A 137 -22.36 -1.53 -4.45
CA ASP A 137 -22.21 -0.12 -4.05
C ASP A 137 -20.99 0.12 -3.14
N ASN A 138 -19.84 -0.49 -3.50
CA ASN A 138 -18.62 -0.45 -2.69
C ASN A 138 -17.37 0.03 -3.45
N SER A 139 -17.57 0.74 -4.56
CA SER A 139 -16.51 1.28 -5.40
C SER A 139 -15.49 2.09 -4.61
N ARG A 140 -14.25 2.05 -5.10
CA ARG A 140 -13.10 2.68 -4.42
C ARG A 140 -12.54 3.81 -5.27
N ILE A 141 -11.95 4.77 -4.57
CA ILE A 141 -11.07 5.79 -5.14
C ILE A 141 -9.70 5.62 -4.48
N TYR A 142 -8.68 5.21 -5.24
CA TYR A 142 -7.37 4.85 -4.67
C TYR A 142 -6.61 6.05 -4.11
N PHE A 143 -6.62 7.17 -4.85
CA PHE A 143 -5.85 8.37 -4.54
C PHE A 143 -6.74 9.61 -4.67
N ILE A 144 -7.03 10.24 -3.55
CA ILE A 144 -7.76 11.51 -3.48
C ILE A 144 -6.74 12.58 -3.06
N ASP A 145 -6.58 13.61 -3.88
CA ASP A 145 -5.76 14.78 -3.52
C ASP A 145 -6.42 15.51 -2.34
N GLU A 146 -5.65 16.00 -1.37
CA GLU A 146 -6.20 16.69 -0.20
C GLU A 146 -7.09 17.87 -0.55
N GLN A 147 -6.86 18.52 -1.69
CA GLN A 147 -7.66 19.67 -2.13
C GLN A 147 -9.10 19.27 -2.49
N ASP A 148 -9.34 18.01 -2.89
CA ASP A 148 -10.66 17.52 -3.30
C ASP A 148 -11.47 16.99 -2.09
N MET A 149 -10.83 16.89 -0.91
CA MET A 149 -11.44 16.37 0.31
C MET A 149 -12.69 17.14 0.78
N PRO A 150 -12.74 18.48 0.74
CA PRO A 150 -13.94 19.21 1.15
C PRO A 150 -15.18 18.77 0.37
N GLN A 151 -15.07 18.67 -0.95
CA GLN A 151 -16.15 18.28 -1.85
C GLN A 151 -16.57 16.82 -1.58
N LEU A 152 -15.60 15.90 -1.47
CA LEU A 152 -15.91 14.49 -1.19
C LEU A 152 -16.54 14.26 0.20
N ARG A 153 -16.20 15.09 1.20
CA ARG A 153 -16.82 15.03 2.54
C ARG A 153 -18.27 15.48 2.52
N GLN A 154 -18.60 16.50 1.72
CA GLN A 154 -19.98 17.01 1.60
C GLN A 154 -20.94 15.97 1.04
N LEU A 155 -20.46 15.11 0.13
CA LEU A 155 -21.26 14.04 -0.47
C LEU A 155 -21.71 12.98 0.53
N LYS A 156 -20.99 12.78 1.64
CA LYS A 156 -21.25 11.72 2.63
C LYS A 156 -21.37 10.30 2.02
N LEU A 157 -20.77 10.09 0.84
CA LEU A 157 -20.76 8.81 0.13
C LEU A 157 -19.63 7.88 0.56
N PHE A 158 -18.55 8.44 1.09
CA PHE A 158 -17.29 7.74 1.29
C PHE A 158 -16.86 7.65 2.75
N ARG A 159 -16.31 6.49 3.11
CA ARG A 159 -15.34 6.39 4.19
C ARG A 159 -13.97 6.77 3.63
N LEU A 160 -13.43 7.87 4.13
CA LEU A 160 -12.15 8.44 3.69
C LEU A 160 -11.04 8.04 4.66
N THR A 161 -9.98 7.41 4.15
CA THR A 161 -8.82 6.96 4.93
C THR A 161 -7.59 7.76 4.51
N LYS A 162 -6.90 8.36 5.50
CA LYS A 162 -5.66 9.11 5.28
C LYS A 162 -4.53 8.16 4.87
N ARG A 163 -3.72 8.55 3.89
CA ARG A 163 -2.48 7.85 3.50
C ARG A 163 -1.26 8.51 4.15
N ASN A 164 -0.10 7.85 4.06
CA ASN A 164 1.16 8.38 4.55
C ASN A 164 1.46 9.75 3.90
N PRO A 165 1.94 10.74 4.68
CA PRO A 165 2.32 12.04 4.17
C PRO A 165 3.38 11.94 3.07
N GLN A 166 3.28 12.81 2.07
CA GLN A 166 4.25 12.97 1.00
C GLN A 166 5.11 14.19 1.29
N TYR A 167 6.42 14.06 1.17
CA TYR A 167 7.38 15.11 1.50
C TYR A 167 7.49 16.10 0.35
N LEU A 168 7.36 17.40 0.64
CA LEU A 168 7.57 18.48 -0.33
C LEU A 168 8.87 19.22 -0.02
N PHE A 169 9.68 19.45 -1.03
CA PHE A 169 10.96 20.15 -0.89
C PHE A 169 11.03 21.37 -1.80
N SER A 170 11.71 22.43 -1.36
CA SER A 170 12.07 23.56 -2.21
C SER A 170 13.41 23.28 -2.91
N PRO A 171 13.45 23.30 -4.26
CA PRO A 171 14.68 23.25 -5.04
C PRO A 171 15.69 24.33 -4.65
N GLN A 172 15.21 25.55 -4.39
CA GLN A 172 16.04 26.71 -4.05
C GLN A 172 16.71 26.52 -2.66
N ALA A 173 15.95 26.00 -1.70
CA ALA A 173 16.48 25.67 -0.37
C ALA A 173 17.52 24.54 -0.43
N LEU A 174 17.29 23.51 -1.24
CA LEU A 174 18.22 22.38 -1.39
C LEU A 174 19.44 22.68 -2.26
N SER A 175 19.36 23.68 -3.14
CA SER A 175 20.51 24.17 -3.90
C SER A 175 21.44 25.02 -3.03
N SER A 176 20.89 25.98 -2.29
CA SER A 176 21.70 26.86 -1.42
C SER A 176 22.17 26.19 -0.13
N LEU A 177 21.37 25.27 0.42
CA LEU A 177 21.56 24.66 1.74
C LEU A 177 21.87 25.71 2.83
N ALA A 178 21.28 26.91 2.73
CA ALA A 178 21.63 28.06 3.57
C ALA A 178 21.05 27.95 4.99
N GLY A 179 21.81 28.40 5.99
CA GLY A 179 21.38 28.44 7.39
C GLY A 179 21.86 27.25 8.25
N SER A 180 21.75 27.39 9.57
CA SER A 180 22.24 26.42 10.55
C SER A 180 21.48 25.08 10.49
N GLN A 181 20.19 25.11 10.14
CA GLN A 181 19.33 23.93 10.03
C GLN A 181 19.80 22.86 9.04
N PHE A 182 20.61 23.23 8.04
CA PHE A 182 21.20 22.32 7.05
C PHE A 182 22.65 21.93 7.35
N GLN A 183 23.25 22.38 8.45
CA GLN A 183 24.68 22.14 8.76
C GLN A 183 25.05 20.65 8.71
N ASN A 184 24.23 19.79 9.32
CA ASN A 184 24.47 18.34 9.32
C ASN A 184 24.28 17.71 7.93
N LEU A 185 23.33 18.23 7.14
CA LEU A 185 23.10 17.76 5.77
C LEU A 185 24.29 18.15 4.87
N ARG A 186 24.76 19.40 4.94
CA ARG A 186 25.97 19.86 4.25
C ARG A 186 27.18 18.99 4.57
N ARG A 187 27.36 18.63 5.85
CA ARG A 187 28.44 17.71 6.27
C ARG A 187 28.32 16.35 5.57
N LYS A 188 27.13 15.74 5.55
CA LYS A 188 26.90 14.44 4.88
C LYS A 188 27.15 14.50 3.37
N ILE A 189 26.60 15.51 2.71
CA ILE A 189 26.80 15.72 1.26
C ILE A 189 28.28 15.93 0.95
N SER A 190 28.96 16.80 1.71
CA SER A 190 30.40 17.04 1.53
C SER A 190 31.25 15.81 1.79
N LEU A 191 30.90 14.98 2.78
CA LEU A 191 31.57 13.70 3.03
C LEU A 191 31.39 12.73 1.86
N ALA A 192 30.18 12.64 1.29
CA ALA A 192 29.92 11.82 0.12
C ALA A 192 30.81 12.25 -1.06
N SER A 193 30.79 13.53 -1.42
CA SER A 193 31.55 14.07 -2.56
C SER A 193 33.07 14.02 -2.39
N ARG A 194 33.58 14.02 -1.16
CA ARG A 194 35.04 13.94 -0.89
C ARG A 194 35.56 12.52 -0.84
N ARG A 195 34.76 11.57 -0.34
CA ARG A 195 35.16 10.16 -0.18
C ARG A 195 34.96 9.36 -1.46
N MET A 196 34.05 9.83 -2.31
CA MET A 196 33.74 9.21 -3.59
C MET A 196 34.00 10.25 -4.66
N GLU A 197 34.84 9.93 -5.64
CA GLU A 197 34.91 10.69 -6.88
C GLU A 197 33.63 10.38 -7.68
N ILE A 198 32.58 11.18 -7.43
CA ILE A 198 31.26 10.99 -8.03
C ILE A 198 31.21 11.77 -9.35
N ASP A 199 31.13 11.06 -10.46
CA ASP A 199 30.83 11.61 -11.78
C ASP A 199 29.32 11.54 -12.03
N ILE A 200 28.73 12.63 -12.51
CA ILE A 200 27.29 12.76 -12.71
C ILE A 200 27.02 12.89 -14.20
N GLN A 201 26.25 11.96 -14.74
CA GLN A 201 25.90 11.96 -16.16
C GLN A 201 24.38 11.95 -16.32
N PRO A 202 23.81 12.69 -17.30
CA PRO A 202 22.45 12.47 -17.73
C PRO A 202 22.24 11.00 -18.09
N TYR A 203 21.07 10.45 -17.79
CA TYR A 203 20.78 9.07 -18.16
C TYR A 203 20.65 8.93 -19.68
N GLY A 204 21.48 8.06 -20.26
CA GLY A 204 21.37 7.55 -21.62
C GLY A 204 21.16 6.02 -21.66
N PRO A 205 20.70 5.46 -22.80
CA PRO A 205 20.49 4.02 -22.98
C PRO A 205 21.71 3.13 -22.67
N GLU A 206 22.92 3.67 -22.84
CA GLU A 206 24.20 3.03 -22.54
C GLU A 206 24.33 2.62 -21.06
N TYR A 207 23.67 3.34 -20.15
CA TYR A 207 23.68 3.02 -18.72
C TYR A 207 22.59 2.04 -18.29
N ALA A 208 21.66 1.68 -19.19
CA ALA A 208 20.48 0.88 -18.86
C ALA A 208 20.86 -0.50 -18.27
N ALA A 209 21.95 -1.12 -18.74
CA ALA A 209 22.43 -2.39 -18.22
C ALA A 209 22.94 -2.27 -16.77
N GLN A 210 23.76 -1.26 -16.48
CA GLN A 210 24.27 -1.02 -15.12
C GLN A 210 23.15 -0.58 -14.16
N CYS A 211 22.19 0.22 -14.62
CA CYS A 211 21.01 0.59 -13.83
C CYS A 211 20.16 -0.63 -13.44
N ARG A 212 19.98 -1.59 -14.36
CA ARG A 212 19.30 -2.87 -14.06
C ARG A 212 20.08 -3.69 -13.02
N GLN A 213 21.40 -3.72 -13.13
CA GLN A 213 22.24 -4.41 -12.15
C GLN A 213 22.12 -3.76 -10.76
N LEU A 214 22.26 -2.44 -10.65
CA LEU A 214 22.08 -1.70 -9.40
C LEU A 214 20.70 -1.96 -8.79
N LEU A 215 19.65 -1.96 -9.60
CA LEU A 215 18.29 -2.27 -9.15
C LEU A 215 18.21 -3.70 -8.59
N ASN A 216 18.76 -4.69 -9.29
CA ASN A 216 18.79 -6.08 -8.80
C ASN A 216 19.56 -6.21 -7.46
N ASP A 217 20.65 -5.48 -7.30
CA ASP A 217 21.47 -5.49 -6.07
C ASP A 217 20.72 -4.84 -4.91
N TRP A 218 20.07 -3.71 -5.17
CA TRP A 218 19.22 -3.00 -4.22
C TRP A 218 18.04 -3.87 -3.75
N GLU A 219 17.38 -4.57 -4.68
CA GLU A 219 16.26 -5.47 -4.38
C GLU A 219 16.71 -6.67 -3.52
N ARG A 220 17.81 -7.33 -3.89
CA ARG A 220 18.37 -8.46 -3.11
C ARG A 220 18.68 -8.10 -1.65
N GLN A 221 19.04 -6.84 -1.39
CA GLN A 221 19.26 -6.38 -0.02
C GLN A 221 17.95 -6.02 0.70
N LYS A 222 16.95 -5.47 -0.01
CA LYS A 222 15.63 -5.10 0.55
C LYS A 222 14.67 -6.30 0.74
N GLU A 223 14.80 -7.38 -0.03
CA GLU A 223 14.03 -8.64 0.15
C GLU A 223 14.29 -9.30 1.51
N LYS A 224 15.38 -8.94 2.21
CA LYS A 224 15.62 -9.34 3.60
C LYS A 224 14.78 -8.54 4.61
N GLN A 225 14.00 -7.54 4.18
CA GLN A 225 13.38 -6.54 5.08
C GLN A 225 11.91 -6.16 4.77
N SER A 226 11.34 -6.36 3.55
CA SER A 226 9.90 -6.06 3.28
C SER A 226 9.38 -6.49 1.88
N ASP A 227 8.08 -6.75 1.76
CA ASP A 227 7.34 -7.09 0.52
C ASP A 227 7.11 -5.92 -0.47
N SER A 228 7.45 -4.66 -0.11
CA SER A 228 7.14 -3.49 -0.96
C SER A 228 8.03 -3.34 -2.21
N VAL A 229 8.95 -4.28 -2.45
CA VAL A 229 10.02 -4.20 -3.45
C VAL A 229 9.48 -4.36 -4.88
N PHE A 230 8.45 -5.18 -5.07
CA PHE A 230 7.94 -5.56 -6.40
C PHE A 230 7.36 -4.38 -7.21
N PHE A 231 6.71 -3.41 -6.55
CA PHE A 231 6.13 -2.26 -7.26
C PHE A 231 7.20 -1.31 -7.80
N GLN A 232 8.31 -1.14 -7.07
CA GLN A 232 9.39 -0.23 -7.45
C GLN A 232 10.13 -0.71 -8.69
N ARG A 233 10.35 -2.03 -8.80
CA ARG A 233 10.99 -2.65 -9.97
C ARG A 233 10.32 -2.28 -11.27
N ARG A 234 8.99 -2.43 -11.32
CA ARG A 234 8.22 -2.28 -12.57
C ARG A 234 8.37 -0.88 -13.13
N TYR A 235 8.13 0.14 -12.32
CA TYR A 235 8.19 1.50 -12.83
C TYR A 235 9.63 2.00 -13.01
N ALA A 236 10.62 1.44 -12.32
CA ALA A 236 12.03 1.68 -12.61
C ALA A 236 12.45 1.15 -13.99
N LEU A 237 12.14 -0.11 -14.30
CA LEU A 237 12.46 -0.69 -15.60
C LEU A 237 11.78 0.05 -16.76
N ASN A 238 10.53 0.45 -16.56
CA ASN A 238 9.82 1.27 -17.54
C ASN A 238 10.46 2.67 -17.67
N ALA A 239 10.88 3.32 -16.58
CA ALA A 239 11.60 4.60 -16.65
C ALA A 239 12.90 4.48 -17.48
N PHE A 240 13.68 3.42 -17.29
CA PHE A 240 14.90 3.18 -18.07
C PHE A 240 14.63 3.05 -19.58
N HIS A 241 13.49 2.46 -19.93
CA HIS A 241 13.11 2.25 -21.32
C HIS A 241 12.52 3.49 -21.99
N PHE A 242 11.68 4.24 -21.28
CA PHE A 242 10.93 5.37 -21.84
C PHE A 242 11.61 6.73 -21.67
N ALA A 243 12.60 6.88 -20.78
CA ALA A 243 13.31 8.15 -20.62
C ALA A 243 13.89 8.72 -21.94
N PRO A 244 14.50 7.93 -22.84
CA PRO A 244 14.99 8.45 -24.13
C PRO A 244 13.89 8.88 -25.11
N GLN A 245 12.62 8.56 -24.81
CA GLN A 245 11.46 8.82 -25.67
C GLN A 245 10.61 9.99 -25.17
N LEU A 246 10.94 10.54 -23.99
CA LEU A 246 10.20 11.60 -23.32
C LEU A 246 11.02 12.88 -23.27
N ASP A 247 10.33 14.02 -23.22
CA ASP A 247 10.98 15.30 -22.95
C ASP A 247 11.59 15.28 -21.53
N ASN A 248 12.73 15.94 -21.35
CA ASN A 248 13.39 16.03 -20.04
C ASN A 248 12.50 16.71 -18.98
N ARG A 249 11.54 17.57 -19.39
CA ARG A 249 10.53 18.09 -18.47
C ARG A 249 9.59 17.01 -17.96
N ASP A 250 9.27 16.02 -18.79
CA ASP A 250 8.34 14.95 -18.42
C ASP A 250 9.04 13.82 -17.67
N LEU A 251 10.26 13.44 -18.07
CA LEU A 251 11.06 12.45 -17.38
C LEU A 251 12.56 12.68 -17.62
N ASN A 252 13.21 13.35 -16.69
CA ASN A 252 14.67 13.49 -16.64
C ASN A 252 15.27 12.42 -15.72
N GLY A 253 16.47 11.95 -16.05
CA GLY A 253 17.21 11.01 -15.23
C GLY A 253 18.70 11.34 -15.16
N PHE A 254 19.34 10.94 -14.06
CA PHE A 254 20.79 11.01 -13.90
C PHE A 254 21.31 9.67 -13.37
N VAL A 255 22.53 9.34 -13.78
CA VAL A 255 23.34 8.28 -13.19
C VAL A 255 24.54 8.89 -12.49
N TYR A 256 24.92 8.28 -11.38
CA TYR A 256 26.02 8.73 -10.53
C TYR A 256 27.05 7.62 -10.50
N LEU A 257 28.20 7.88 -11.12
CA LEU A 257 29.27 6.93 -11.27
C LEU A 257 30.28 7.10 -10.15
N VAL A 258 30.74 6.00 -9.57
CA VAL A 258 31.90 5.95 -8.68
C VAL A 258 32.84 4.90 -9.23
N ASN A 259 34.08 5.29 -9.52
CA ASN A 259 35.05 4.45 -10.23
C ASN A 259 34.50 3.93 -11.59
N GLN A 260 33.88 4.83 -12.37
CA GLN A 260 33.29 4.55 -13.69
C GLN A 260 32.15 3.50 -13.71
N GLN A 261 31.58 3.16 -12.56
CA GLN A 261 30.44 2.25 -12.43
C GLN A 261 29.24 3.00 -11.88
N VAL A 262 28.04 2.78 -12.43
CA VAL A 262 26.80 3.35 -11.90
C VAL A 262 26.53 2.81 -10.50
N ARG A 263 26.57 3.69 -9.49
CA ARG A 263 26.30 3.36 -8.09
C ARG A 263 25.06 4.03 -7.53
N ALA A 264 24.48 4.96 -8.28
CA ALA A 264 23.16 5.49 -7.99
C ALA A 264 22.47 5.98 -9.26
N LEU A 265 21.16 6.14 -9.19
CA LEU A 265 20.33 6.73 -10.23
C LEU A 265 19.17 7.52 -9.63
N THR A 266 18.72 8.53 -10.37
CA THR A 266 17.52 9.30 -10.05
C THR A 266 16.69 9.54 -11.30
N PHE A 267 15.36 9.55 -11.17
CA PHE A 267 14.44 9.97 -12.22
C PHE A 267 13.32 10.84 -11.64
N GLY A 268 12.80 11.76 -12.44
CA GLY A 268 11.70 12.63 -12.06
C GLY A 268 11.38 13.65 -13.14
N GLY A 269 10.42 14.54 -12.88
CA GLY A 269 9.93 15.48 -13.88
C GLY A 269 8.75 16.29 -13.38
N GLU A 270 8.06 16.97 -14.29
CA GLU A 270 6.94 17.85 -14.01
C GLU A 270 5.66 17.06 -13.72
N ILE A 271 4.97 17.39 -12.61
CA ILE A 271 3.56 17.02 -12.42
C ILE A 271 2.70 18.05 -13.16
N ARG A 272 2.96 19.33 -12.88
CA ARG A 272 2.37 20.52 -13.51
C ARG A 272 3.30 21.73 -13.28
N PRO A 273 3.05 22.89 -13.90
CA PRO A 273 3.84 24.08 -13.64
C PRO A 273 3.97 24.36 -12.14
N ASN A 274 5.20 24.71 -11.72
CA ASN A 274 5.65 24.94 -10.34
C ASN A 274 5.71 23.69 -9.44
N VAL A 275 5.27 22.51 -9.89
CA VAL A 275 5.28 21.26 -9.09
C VAL A 275 6.03 20.15 -9.82
N GLY A 276 7.21 19.82 -9.32
CA GLY A 276 8.02 18.67 -9.76
C GLY A 276 7.76 17.40 -8.96
N CYS A 277 8.28 16.27 -9.45
CA CYS A 277 8.29 14.98 -8.79
C CYS A 277 9.69 14.36 -8.83
N LEU A 278 10.14 13.83 -7.69
CA LEU A 278 11.24 12.87 -7.63
C LEU A 278 10.65 11.46 -7.61
N LEU A 279 10.68 10.78 -8.75
CA LEU A 279 10.08 9.45 -8.94
C LEU A 279 10.96 8.31 -8.42
N LEU A 280 12.26 8.34 -8.78
CA LEU A 280 13.24 7.34 -8.38
C LEU A 280 14.44 8.02 -7.76
N SER A 281 14.93 7.43 -6.67
CA SER A 281 16.20 7.80 -6.06
C SER A 281 16.76 6.54 -5.42
N ILE A 282 17.57 5.82 -6.20
CA ILE A 282 18.15 4.53 -5.84
C ILE A 282 19.65 4.75 -5.72
N ALA A 283 20.20 4.40 -4.56
CA ALA A 283 21.63 4.41 -4.30
C ALA A 283 22.09 3.02 -3.91
N ASP A 284 23.38 2.76 -4.10
CA ASP A 284 24.04 1.59 -3.54
C ASP A 284 23.77 1.54 -2.02
N PRO A 285 23.13 0.47 -1.54
CA PRO A 285 22.75 0.34 -0.14
C PRO A 285 23.95 0.23 0.82
N ASN A 286 25.14 -0.13 0.32
CA ASN A 286 26.37 -0.15 1.11
C ASN A 286 26.93 1.26 1.35
N ASN A 287 26.33 2.29 0.73
CA ASN A 287 26.76 3.67 0.86
C ASN A 287 25.61 4.60 1.23
N ALA A 288 25.33 4.69 2.53
CA ALA A 288 24.25 5.50 3.05
C ALA A 288 24.39 7.00 2.70
N ASP A 289 25.61 7.53 2.60
CA ASP A 289 25.85 8.95 2.31
C ASP A 289 25.58 9.30 0.82
N LEU A 290 25.74 8.34 -0.11
CA LEU A 290 25.41 8.53 -1.52
C LEU A 290 23.91 8.83 -1.71
N GLY A 291 23.03 8.19 -0.92
CA GLY A 291 21.59 8.45 -0.95
C GLY A 291 21.23 9.90 -0.56
N TYR A 292 22.03 10.53 0.31
CA TYR A 292 21.84 11.96 0.62
C TYR A 292 22.28 12.85 -0.55
N PHE A 293 23.43 12.54 -1.14
CA PHE A 293 24.01 13.32 -2.24
C PHE A 293 23.09 13.34 -3.46
N ILE A 294 22.66 12.18 -3.98
CA ILE A 294 21.89 12.11 -5.22
C ILE A 294 20.53 12.81 -5.11
N ARG A 295 19.91 12.74 -3.92
CA ARG A 295 18.60 13.36 -3.67
C ARG A 295 18.73 14.87 -3.63
N GLN A 296 19.77 15.38 -2.96
CA GLN A 296 20.03 16.82 -2.95
C GLN A 296 20.36 17.32 -4.35
N HIS A 297 21.25 16.64 -5.08
CA HIS A 297 21.63 17.00 -6.43
C HIS A 297 20.39 17.07 -7.35
N PHE A 298 19.61 15.99 -7.44
CA PHE A 298 18.46 15.94 -8.34
C PHE A 298 17.43 17.03 -8.03
N ILE A 299 17.05 17.22 -6.76
CA ILE A 299 16.07 18.26 -6.42
C ILE A 299 16.64 19.65 -6.70
N SER A 300 17.96 19.85 -6.58
CA SER A 300 18.61 21.12 -6.91
C SER A 300 18.64 21.41 -8.41
N THR A 301 18.54 20.41 -9.29
CA THR A 301 18.41 20.66 -10.74
C THR A 301 17.02 21.15 -11.14
N MET A 302 16.04 21.06 -10.23
CA MET A 302 14.63 21.38 -10.48
C MET A 302 14.29 22.84 -10.12
N GLN A 303 15.14 23.81 -10.43
CA GLN A 303 14.97 25.22 -9.99
C GLN A 303 13.73 25.93 -10.56
N ASP A 304 13.20 25.46 -11.69
CA ASP A 304 11.99 26.00 -12.32
C ASP A 304 10.70 25.67 -11.54
N TYR A 305 10.80 24.84 -10.50
CA TYR A 305 9.67 24.44 -9.67
C TYR A 305 9.74 25.10 -8.29
N GLU A 306 8.57 25.46 -7.76
CA GLU A 306 8.42 25.95 -6.40
C GLU A 306 8.60 24.81 -5.39
N ILE A 307 8.00 23.65 -5.70
CA ILE A 307 8.06 22.45 -4.88
C ILE A 307 8.36 21.21 -5.72
N VAL A 308 9.09 20.28 -5.12
CA VAL A 308 9.29 18.92 -5.64
C VAL A 308 8.70 17.93 -4.65
N ASN A 309 7.75 17.13 -5.13
CA ASN A 309 7.13 16.06 -4.37
C ASN A 309 7.97 14.78 -4.46
N ASP A 310 8.44 14.31 -3.31
CA ASP A 310 9.30 13.13 -3.17
C ASP A 310 8.53 11.92 -2.61
N GLY A 311 7.21 11.96 -2.63
CA GLY A 311 6.36 10.88 -2.12
C GLY A 311 6.56 10.60 -0.62
N SER A 312 5.97 9.50 -0.15
CA SER A 312 6.01 9.13 1.27
C SER A 312 7.29 8.37 1.65
N ASP A 313 7.51 8.17 2.94
CA ASP A 313 8.49 7.21 3.47
C ASP A 313 7.95 5.77 3.52
N GLY A 314 6.65 5.57 3.25
CA GLY A 314 6.04 4.24 3.28
C GLY A 314 6.04 3.59 4.67
N GLY A 315 6.28 4.34 5.74
CA GLY A 315 6.47 3.81 7.10
C GLY A 315 7.91 3.37 7.41
N ASP A 316 8.85 3.52 6.47
CA ASP A 316 10.28 3.26 6.72
C ASP A 316 10.86 4.41 7.55
N ARG A 317 11.15 4.13 8.84
CA ARG A 317 11.69 5.10 9.78
C ARG A 317 13.01 5.70 9.32
N GLY A 318 13.91 4.91 8.73
CA GLY A 318 15.20 5.38 8.25
C GLY A 318 15.06 6.33 7.06
N LEU A 319 14.17 5.98 6.12
CA LEU A 319 13.83 6.86 4.99
C LEU A 319 13.15 8.16 5.46
N GLY A 320 12.23 8.06 6.43
CA GLY A 320 11.58 9.23 7.04
C GLY A 320 12.59 10.16 7.73
N GLU A 321 13.45 9.62 8.59
CA GLU A 321 14.52 10.38 9.27
C GLU A 321 15.48 11.04 8.27
N MET A 322 15.82 10.34 7.19
CA MET A 322 16.62 10.90 6.11
C MET A 322 15.89 12.09 5.45
N LYS A 323 14.66 11.91 4.98
CA LYS A 323 13.87 12.95 4.30
C LYS A 323 13.65 14.18 5.19
N GLN A 324 13.46 14.01 6.50
CA GLN A 324 13.34 15.13 7.45
C GLN A 324 14.62 15.99 7.55
N ARG A 325 15.80 15.41 7.31
CA ARG A 325 17.09 16.17 7.31
C ARG A 325 17.19 17.12 6.13
N PHE A 326 16.46 16.87 5.05
CA PHE A 326 16.31 17.77 3.91
C PHE A 326 15.36 18.94 4.18
N ARG A 327 14.79 19.05 5.38
CA ARG A 327 13.91 20.17 5.78
C ARG A 327 12.77 20.37 4.79
N PRO A 328 11.85 19.39 4.69
CA PRO A 328 10.68 19.53 3.83
C PRO A 328 9.95 20.84 4.14
N THR A 329 9.55 21.56 3.10
CA THR A 329 8.80 22.82 3.21
C THR A 329 7.34 22.58 3.61
N GLY A 330 6.87 21.34 3.43
CA GLY A 330 5.56 20.91 3.88
C GLY A 330 5.30 19.44 3.57
N PHE A 331 4.06 19.04 3.82
CA PHE A 331 3.56 17.71 3.50
C PHE A 331 2.30 17.82 2.67
N HIS A 332 2.19 16.97 1.66
CA HIS A 332 0.93 16.74 0.95
C HIS A 332 0.33 15.41 1.40
N ILE A 333 -0.96 15.41 1.73
CA ILE A 333 -1.66 14.20 2.15
C ILE A 333 -2.54 13.69 1.01
N ALA A 334 -2.44 12.40 0.71
CA ALA A 334 -3.44 11.73 -0.12
C ALA A 334 -4.41 10.92 0.74
N TYR A 335 -5.59 10.65 0.21
CA TYR A 335 -6.61 9.82 0.86
C TYR A 335 -7.03 8.67 -0.05
N THR A 336 -7.68 7.67 0.52
CA THR A 336 -8.40 6.63 -0.20
C THR A 336 -9.87 6.70 0.20
N GLY A 337 -10.77 6.62 -0.78
CA GLY A 337 -12.22 6.61 -0.55
C GLY A 337 -12.77 5.21 -0.77
N LYS A 338 -13.55 4.70 0.18
CA LYS A 338 -14.40 3.53 -0.02
C LYS A 338 -15.84 3.98 0.06
N GLN A 339 -16.62 3.74 -0.99
CA GLN A 339 -18.05 4.02 -0.96
C GLN A 339 -18.71 3.18 0.15
N VAL A 340 -19.54 3.83 0.97
CA VAL A 340 -20.29 3.23 2.08
C VAL A 340 -21.78 3.56 2.03
N THR A 341 -22.17 4.53 1.19
CA THR A 341 -23.56 4.94 0.97
C THR A 341 -23.92 4.65 -0.48
N ARG A 342 -25.09 4.06 -0.70
CA ARG A 342 -25.62 3.81 -2.05
C ARG A 342 -25.88 5.13 -2.77
N LEU A 343 -25.62 5.17 -4.07
CA LEU A 343 -26.04 6.32 -4.88
C LEU A 343 -27.56 6.35 -4.91
N ALA A 344 -28.16 7.52 -4.69
CA ALA A 344 -29.60 7.66 -4.89
C ALA A 344 -29.90 7.24 -6.34
N SER A 345 -30.75 6.23 -6.52
CA SER A 345 -31.16 5.81 -7.86
C SER A 345 -31.71 7.03 -8.56
N ARG A 346 -31.08 7.46 -9.66
CA ARG A 346 -31.79 8.27 -10.64
C ARG A 346 -33.02 7.44 -11.01
N ALA A 347 -34.19 7.88 -10.56
CA ALA A 347 -35.44 7.38 -11.10
C ALA A 347 -35.29 7.47 -12.61
N THR A 348 -35.25 6.32 -13.27
CA THR A 348 -35.44 6.23 -14.71
C THR A 348 -36.68 7.05 -15.01
N SER A 349 -36.52 8.14 -15.76
CA SER A 349 -37.61 8.88 -16.34
C SER A 349 -38.32 7.97 -17.34
N SER A 350 -39.16 7.08 -16.84
CA SER A 350 -40.21 6.44 -17.61
C SER A 350 -41.44 7.32 -17.49
N LEU A 351 -41.77 7.97 -18.59
CA LEU A 351 -43.07 8.55 -18.85
C LEU A 351 -44.17 7.54 -18.49
N SER A 352 -44.99 7.87 -17.50
CA SER A 352 -46.38 7.45 -17.48
C SER A 352 -47.22 8.53 -16.79
N ASN A 353 -48.04 9.19 -17.61
CA ASN A 353 -49.22 9.89 -17.16
C ASN A 353 -50.07 8.94 -16.31
N ASN A 354 -50.49 9.39 -15.12
CA ASN A 354 -51.91 9.46 -14.81
C ASN A 354 -52.17 10.29 -13.55
N ALA A 355 -53.24 11.07 -13.67
CA ALA A 355 -53.78 12.00 -12.69
C ALA A 355 -54.70 11.30 -11.66
N GLY A 356 -54.97 12.01 -10.56
CA GLY A 356 -55.97 11.69 -9.53
C GLY A 356 -55.37 10.93 -8.34
N GLU A 357 -55.57 11.27 -7.08
CA GLU A 357 -56.56 12.12 -6.41
C GLU A 357 -55.96 12.65 -5.10
N SER A 358 -56.54 13.75 -4.62
CA SER A 358 -56.22 14.38 -3.35
C SER A 358 -56.77 13.56 -2.18
N GLU A 359 -56.01 13.46 -1.09
CA GLU A 359 -56.62 13.41 0.24
C GLU A 359 -55.66 13.99 1.28
N THR A 360 -56.01 15.17 1.76
CA THR A 360 -55.43 15.85 2.91
C THR A 360 -56.04 15.29 4.19
N ARG A 361 -55.21 14.76 5.09
CA ARG A 361 -55.49 14.69 6.53
C ARG A 361 -54.24 15.05 7.32
N GLY A 362 -54.36 16.10 8.13
CA GLY A 362 -53.32 16.58 9.02
C GLY A 362 -53.51 16.12 10.48
N LEU A 363 -52.44 16.40 11.26
CA LEU A 363 -52.30 16.42 12.73
C LEU A 363 -52.11 15.02 13.36
N SER A 364 -51.06 14.70 14.12
CA SER A 364 -50.28 15.50 15.09
C SER A 364 -48.86 14.91 15.33
N PRO A 365 -47.97 15.62 16.07
CA PRO A 365 -46.53 15.35 16.12
C PRO A 365 -46.17 14.41 17.27
N ASP A 366 -45.81 13.16 16.95
CA ASP A 366 -45.12 12.31 17.90
C ASP A 366 -43.61 12.37 17.64
N THR A 367 -42.95 13.05 18.58
CA THR A 367 -41.51 13.00 18.79
C THR A 367 -41.06 11.56 19.00
N ASN A 368 -40.47 10.96 17.97
CA ASN A 368 -39.49 9.91 18.20
C ASN A 368 -38.42 9.98 17.12
N GLU A 369 -37.42 10.84 17.37
CA GLU A 369 -36.11 10.72 16.76
C GLU A 369 -35.57 9.32 17.06
N ALA A 370 -35.86 8.36 16.20
CA ALA A 370 -35.11 7.13 16.10
C ALA A 370 -33.71 7.51 15.57
N ARG A 371 -32.86 7.97 16.49
CA ARG A 371 -31.43 8.19 16.27
C ARG A 371 -30.86 6.90 15.68
N HIS A 372 -30.59 6.89 14.38
CA HIS A 372 -29.70 5.88 13.82
C HIS A 372 -28.36 5.99 14.57
N PRO A 373 -27.90 4.93 15.26
CA PRO A 373 -26.71 5.01 16.07
C PRO A 373 -25.53 5.33 15.15
N VAL A 374 -24.96 6.52 15.32
CA VAL A 374 -23.63 6.86 14.82
C VAL A 374 -22.70 5.81 15.42
N THR A 375 -22.29 4.81 14.62
CA THR A 375 -21.26 3.86 15.06
C THR A 375 -19.96 4.64 15.16
N ARG A 376 -19.70 5.15 16.38
CA ARG A 376 -18.42 5.77 16.74
C ARG A 376 -17.31 4.80 16.35
N TYR A 377 -16.23 5.35 15.81
CA TYR A 377 -15.02 4.56 15.59
C TYR A 377 -14.64 3.87 16.91
N SER A 378 -14.46 2.55 16.86
CA SER A 378 -14.16 1.77 18.06
C SER A 378 -12.84 2.22 18.65
N GLN A 379 -12.82 2.49 19.96
CA GLN A 379 -11.62 2.83 20.69
C GLN A 379 -10.56 1.73 20.50
N ALA A 380 -9.30 2.11 20.33
CA ALA A 380 -8.18 1.17 20.36
C ALA A 380 -8.04 0.62 21.78
N ARG A 381 -8.03 -0.71 21.93
CA ARG A 381 -8.06 -1.37 23.25
C ARG A 381 -6.76 -2.09 23.60
N TYR A 382 -5.91 -2.37 22.62
CA TYR A 382 -4.63 -3.05 22.80
C TYR A 382 -3.67 -2.78 21.63
N GLU A 383 -2.37 -3.01 21.86
CA GLU A 383 -1.30 -2.84 20.87
C GLU A 383 -0.20 -3.90 21.00
N LEU A 384 0.68 -4.02 20.01
CA LEU A 384 1.84 -4.92 20.04
C LEU A 384 3.08 -4.20 20.57
N ARG A 385 3.83 -4.85 21.45
CA ARG A 385 5.15 -4.41 21.93
C ARG A 385 6.08 -5.62 22.10
N PRO A 386 7.40 -5.45 22.24
CA PRO A 386 8.26 -6.54 22.71
C PRO A 386 7.68 -7.12 24.02
N SER A 387 7.54 -8.46 24.07
CA SER A 387 6.99 -9.12 25.25
C SER A 387 7.88 -8.87 26.46
N THR A 388 7.26 -8.54 27.57
CA THR A 388 7.93 -8.38 28.87
C THR A 388 8.05 -9.70 29.61
N MET A 389 7.23 -10.69 29.24
CA MET A 389 7.18 -11.99 29.89
C MET A 389 7.94 -13.06 29.13
N VAL A 390 7.95 -13.00 27.79
CA VAL A 390 8.57 -14.04 26.94
C VAL A 390 9.71 -13.44 26.12
N PRO A 391 10.98 -13.67 26.51
CA PRO A 391 12.13 -13.07 25.84
C PRO A 391 12.16 -13.37 24.33
N GLY A 392 12.37 -12.32 23.52
CA GLY A 392 12.47 -12.43 22.06
C GLY A 392 11.14 -12.54 21.32
N GLN A 393 10.00 -12.55 22.03
CA GLN A 393 8.67 -12.57 21.42
C GLN A 393 8.01 -11.19 21.40
N VAL A 394 6.89 -11.10 20.70
CA VAL A 394 5.99 -9.94 20.69
C VAL A 394 4.82 -10.26 21.61
N GLY A 395 4.40 -9.30 22.43
CA GLY A 395 3.23 -9.41 23.31
C GLY A 395 2.13 -8.44 22.90
N LEU A 396 0.89 -8.81 23.21
CA LEU A 396 -0.27 -7.94 23.12
C LEU A 396 -0.45 -7.20 24.45
N PHE A 397 -0.58 -5.88 24.44
CA PHE A 397 -0.68 -5.06 25.65
C PHE A 397 -1.99 -4.28 25.69
N ALA A 398 -2.62 -4.21 26.86
CA ALA A 398 -3.82 -3.41 27.08
C ALA A 398 -3.52 -1.90 26.91
N LEU A 399 -4.37 -1.18 26.17
CA LEU A 399 -4.36 0.29 26.08
C LEU A 399 -5.40 0.95 26.97
N VAL A 400 -6.34 0.15 27.48
CA VAL A 400 -7.42 0.57 28.37
C VAL A 400 -7.48 -0.39 29.54
N ASP A 401 -8.11 0.03 30.62
CA ASP A 401 -8.49 -0.89 31.68
C ASP A 401 -9.60 -1.83 31.17
N PHE A 402 -9.49 -3.11 31.51
CA PHE A 402 -10.55 -4.10 31.33
C PHE A 402 -11.02 -4.55 32.71
N VAL A 403 -12.33 -4.67 32.90
CA VAL A 403 -12.90 -5.25 34.12
C VAL A 403 -12.99 -6.76 33.99
N VAL A 404 -13.04 -7.47 35.12
CA VAL A 404 -13.31 -8.92 35.14
C VAL A 404 -14.56 -9.27 34.32
N ASP A 405 -14.51 -10.40 33.62
CA ASP A 405 -15.54 -10.94 32.72
C ASP A 405 -15.81 -10.10 31.46
N GLU A 406 -15.02 -9.05 31.20
CA GLU A 406 -15.11 -8.28 29.98
C GLU A 406 -14.47 -8.99 28.79
N ILE A 407 -15.16 -8.99 27.63
CA ILE A 407 -14.58 -9.51 26.38
C ILE A 407 -13.47 -8.58 25.91
N VAL A 408 -12.25 -9.12 25.92
CA VAL A 408 -11.04 -8.42 25.48
C VAL A 408 -10.87 -8.57 23.98
N ALA A 409 -10.88 -9.81 23.48
CA ALA A 409 -10.79 -10.12 22.05
C ALA A 409 -11.90 -11.12 21.65
N PRO A 410 -12.97 -10.65 20.97
CA PRO A 410 -14.02 -11.52 20.45
C PRO A 410 -13.48 -12.52 19.41
N TYR A 411 -14.05 -13.72 19.35
CA TYR A 411 -13.70 -14.75 18.36
C TYR A 411 -13.75 -14.22 16.92
N ALA A 412 -14.69 -13.30 16.63
CA ALA A 412 -14.84 -12.67 15.33
C ALA A 412 -13.58 -11.94 14.81
N TYR A 413 -12.63 -11.62 15.70
CA TYR A 413 -11.36 -10.98 15.31
C TYR A 413 -10.32 -11.96 14.77
N PHE A 414 -10.51 -13.27 14.98
CA PHE A 414 -9.54 -14.27 14.57
C PHE A 414 -9.75 -14.73 13.10
N ASP A 415 -10.81 -14.33 12.38
CA ASP A 415 -11.04 -14.70 10.95
C ASP A 415 -10.71 -16.18 10.62
N GLU A 416 -10.98 -17.12 11.52
CA GLU A 416 -10.69 -18.55 11.33
C GLU A 416 -11.73 -19.22 10.41
N THR A 417 -11.94 -18.64 9.22
CA THR A 417 -13.03 -19.00 8.30
C THR A 417 -12.69 -20.16 7.37
N ARG A 418 -11.43 -20.64 7.37
CA ARG A 418 -10.96 -21.72 6.50
C ARG A 418 -10.45 -22.90 7.31
N LEU A 419 -11.05 -24.06 7.10
CA LEU A 419 -10.51 -25.33 7.56
C LEU A 419 -9.45 -25.84 6.58
N ILE A 420 -8.20 -25.96 7.04
CA ILE A 420 -7.11 -26.65 6.35
C ILE A 420 -7.07 -28.07 6.91
N THR A 421 -7.46 -29.06 6.11
CA THR A 421 -7.45 -30.47 6.55
C THR A 421 -6.02 -30.95 6.82
N TRP A 422 -5.85 -31.97 7.66
CA TRP A 422 -4.52 -32.56 7.89
C TRP A 422 -3.87 -33.10 6.60
N ALA A 423 -4.66 -33.66 5.68
CA ALA A 423 -4.16 -34.09 4.38
C ALA A 423 -3.64 -32.92 3.53
N GLU A 424 -4.34 -31.78 3.52
CA GLU A 424 -3.87 -30.57 2.86
C GLU A 424 -2.62 -30.02 3.55
N PHE A 425 -2.62 -29.96 4.88
CA PHE A 425 -1.52 -29.44 5.68
C PHE A 425 -0.19 -30.12 5.34
N GLU A 426 -0.17 -31.44 5.15
CA GLU A 426 1.04 -32.19 4.79
C GLU A 426 1.60 -31.85 3.39
N THR A 427 0.79 -31.24 2.51
CA THR A 427 1.25 -30.78 1.19
C THR A 427 1.90 -29.41 1.22
N LEU A 428 1.79 -28.68 2.35
CA LEU A 428 2.29 -27.31 2.49
C LEU A 428 3.79 -27.30 2.79
N ASP A 429 4.44 -26.21 2.40
CA ASP A 429 5.84 -25.98 2.73
C ASP A 429 6.06 -25.86 4.25
N GLU A 430 7.29 -26.12 4.69
CA GLU A 430 7.65 -26.13 6.11
C GLU A 430 7.38 -24.80 6.82
N ALA A 431 7.62 -23.66 6.17
CA ALA A 431 7.42 -22.35 6.79
C ALA A 431 5.94 -22.04 7.00
N THR A 432 5.09 -22.40 6.02
CA THR A 432 3.64 -22.29 6.13
C THR A 432 3.10 -23.21 7.22
N ARG A 433 3.55 -24.48 7.24
CA ARG A 433 3.18 -25.43 8.30
C ARG A 433 3.55 -24.91 9.68
N TYR A 434 4.76 -24.37 9.84
CA TYR A 434 5.22 -23.77 11.09
C TYR A 434 4.30 -22.64 11.56
N LYS A 435 3.98 -21.67 10.69
CA LYS A 435 3.08 -20.56 11.06
C LYS A 435 1.68 -21.05 11.44
N LEU A 436 1.10 -21.96 10.66
CA LEU A 436 -0.23 -22.51 10.94
C LEU A 436 -0.26 -23.26 12.28
N ILE A 437 0.80 -24.02 12.59
CA ILE A 437 0.95 -24.69 13.88
C ILE A 437 1.11 -23.69 15.03
N GLN A 438 1.79 -22.57 14.84
CA GLN A 438 1.97 -21.59 15.91
C GLN A 438 0.72 -20.75 16.20
N TYR A 439 -0.02 -20.32 15.18
CA TYR A 439 -1.03 -19.26 15.37
C TYR A 439 -2.49 -19.73 15.31
N CYS A 440 -2.80 -20.84 14.62
CA CYS A 440 -4.18 -21.20 14.31
C CYS A 440 -4.75 -22.24 15.28
N TYR A 441 -6.05 -22.18 15.58
CA TYR A 441 -6.71 -23.25 16.34
C TYR A 441 -6.72 -24.58 15.58
N LYS A 442 -6.71 -25.70 16.32
CA LYS A 442 -6.56 -27.06 15.76
C LYS A 442 -7.58 -28.01 16.37
N ASP A 443 -8.11 -28.90 15.55
CA ASP A 443 -8.92 -30.01 16.00
C ASP A 443 -8.71 -31.28 15.15
N ARG A 444 -9.52 -32.30 15.40
CA ARG A 444 -9.42 -33.60 14.70
C ARG A 444 -9.60 -33.49 13.18
N LYS A 445 -10.27 -32.44 12.68
CA LYS A 445 -10.49 -32.22 11.24
C LYS A 445 -9.34 -31.48 10.58
N GLY A 446 -8.61 -30.64 11.31
CA GLY A 446 -7.51 -29.85 10.76
C GLY A 446 -7.22 -28.58 11.55
N LEU A 447 -6.66 -27.57 10.86
CA LEU A 447 -6.43 -26.24 11.41
C LEU A 447 -7.48 -25.25 10.92
N HIS A 448 -8.03 -24.46 11.83
CA HIS A 448 -8.93 -23.35 11.52
C HIS A 448 -8.11 -22.08 11.39
N ALA A 449 -7.99 -21.59 10.16
CA ALA A 449 -7.06 -20.54 9.79
C ALA A 449 -7.77 -19.41 9.02
N PRO A 450 -7.18 -18.22 8.96
CA PRO A 450 -7.59 -17.21 8.00
C PRO A 450 -7.38 -17.68 6.56
N LYS A 451 -8.12 -17.06 5.64
CA LYS A 451 -7.96 -17.33 4.20
C LYS A 451 -6.54 -17.04 3.72
N ASP A 452 -5.86 -16.10 4.36
CA ASP A 452 -4.46 -15.77 4.15
C ASP A 452 -3.75 -15.69 5.51
N ILE A 453 -2.83 -16.62 5.77
CA ILE A 453 -2.03 -16.70 7.00
C ILE A 453 -1.14 -15.46 7.22
N ASN A 454 -0.96 -14.62 6.19
CA ASN A 454 -0.24 -13.34 6.31
C ASN A 454 -1.13 -12.17 6.76
N SER A 455 -2.43 -12.41 6.98
CA SER A 455 -3.41 -11.40 7.39
C SER A 455 -3.87 -11.54 8.86
N LEU A 456 -3.03 -12.13 9.73
CA LEU A 456 -3.36 -12.32 11.14
C LEU A 456 -3.63 -10.99 11.85
N GLY A 457 -4.78 -10.89 12.51
CA GLY A 457 -5.10 -9.77 13.39
C GLY A 457 -4.15 -9.71 14.59
N ILE A 458 -3.96 -8.53 15.18
CA ILE A 458 -3.02 -8.37 16.30
C ILE A 458 -3.42 -9.19 17.56
N CYS A 459 -4.67 -9.65 17.66
CA CYS A 459 -5.13 -10.53 18.74
C CYS A 459 -4.50 -11.93 18.70
N TYR A 460 -3.89 -12.35 17.58
CA TYR A 460 -3.14 -13.61 17.48
C TYR A 460 -1.83 -13.63 18.27
N PHE A 461 -1.39 -12.47 18.80
CA PHE A 461 -0.15 -12.33 19.58
C PHE A 461 -0.39 -12.37 21.10
N ILE A 462 -1.50 -13.00 21.53
CA ILE A 462 -1.73 -13.31 22.95
C ILE A 462 -0.79 -14.46 23.32
N ASN A 463 0.20 -14.15 24.15
CA ASN A 463 1.18 -15.14 24.58
C ASN A 463 0.62 -16.09 25.64
N HIS A 464 1.31 -17.21 25.81
CA HIS A 464 1.03 -18.13 26.90
C HIS A 464 1.49 -17.58 28.26
N SER A 465 0.66 -17.71 29.28
CA SER A 465 1.08 -17.65 30.69
C SER A 465 0.44 -18.80 31.49
N CYS A 466 1.21 -19.38 32.41
CA CYS A 466 0.67 -20.35 33.39
C CYS A 466 -0.15 -19.68 34.50
N ASP A 467 -0.07 -18.35 34.62
CA ASP A 467 -0.94 -17.51 35.43
C ASP A 467 -1.46 -16.35 34.56
N PRO A 468 -2.41 -16.63 33.65
CA PRO A 468 -2.86 -15.67 32.66
C PRO A 468 -3.84 -14.65 33.24
N ASN A 469 -3.94 -13.49 32.58
CA ASN A 469 -5.00 -12.52 32.87
C ASN A 469 -6.23 -12.68 31.96
N LEU A 470 -6.18 -13.55 30.95
CA LEU A 470 -7.30 -13.92 30.09
C LEU A 470 -7.62 -15.42 30.15
N TYR A 471 -8.88 -15.76 29.96
CA TYR A 471 -9.33 -17.11 29.62
C TYR A 471 -10.12 -17.11 28.31
N CYS A 472 -10.07 -18.21 27.55
CA CYS A 472 -10.89 -18.38 26.34
C CYS A 472 -12.18 -19.12 26.68
N ASN A 473 -13.33 -18.57 26.30
CA ASN A 473 -14.61 -19.21 26.52
C ASN A 473 -14.92 -20.28 25.43
N LYS A 474 -16.05 -21.00 25.58
CA LYS A 474 -16.48 -22.01 24.60
C LYS A 474 -16.83 -21.45 23.21
N LYS A 475 -17.03 -20.14 23.08
CA LYS A 475 -17.31 -19.45 21.81
C LYS A 475 -16.02 -18.98 21.11
N GLY A 476 -14.86 -19.11 21.77
CA GLY A 476 -13.58 -18.62 21.25
C GLY A 476 -13.25 -17.18 21.63
N ASP A 477 -14.05 -16.53 22.49
CA ASP A 477 -13.75 -15.17 22.95
C ASP A 477 -12.72 -15.21 24.09
N TYR A 478 -11.73 -14.32 24.03
CA TYR A 478 -10.81 -14.09 25.14
C TYR A 478 -11.40 -13.05 26.10
N ILE A 479 -11.54 -13.43 27.36
CA ILE A 479 -12.22 -12.68 28.41
C ILE A 479 -11.25 -12.42 29.57
N ALA A 480 -11.34 -11.24 30.17
CA ALA A 480 -10.55 -10.86 31.32
C ALA A 480 -10.90 -11.72 32.55
N GLN A 481 -9.93 -12.48 33.06
CA GLN A 481 -10.09 -13.33 34.25
C GLN A 481 -10.04 -12.53 35.57
N ARG A 482 -9.48 -11.33 35.50
CA ARG A 482 -9.42 -10.33 36.57
C ARG A 482 -9.44 -8.94 35.94
N ASN A 483 -9.50 -7.90 36.75
CA ASN A 483 -9.24 -6.55 36.26
C ASN A 483 -7.83 -6.48 35.65
N VAL A 484 -7.72 -5.95 34.44
CA VAL A 484 -6.46 -5.74 33.70
C VAL A 484 -6.27 -4.25 33.50
N LYS A 485 -5.11 -3.71 33.89
CA LYS A 485 -4.77 -2.31 33.74
C LYS A 485 -4.17 -2.02 32.38
N ALA A 486 -4.41 -0.80 31.89
CA ALA A 486 -3.69 -0.29 30.73
C ALA A 486 -2.17 -0.42 30.94
N GLY A 487 -1.48 -0.97 29.95
CA GLY A 487 -0.05 -1.29 30.00
C GLY A 487 0.30 -2.71 30.43
N GLU A 488 -0.64 -3.51 30.94
CA GLU A 488 -0.39 -4.94 31.21
C GLU A 488 -0.34 -5.76 29.91
N GLU A 489 0.52 -6.80 29.90
CA GLU A 489 0.59 -7.77 28.81
C GLU A 489 -0.58 -8.77 28.92
N LEU A 490 -1.35 -8.91 27.85
CA LEU A 490 -2.49 -9.81 27.73
C LEU A 490 -2.02 -11.22 27.39
N THR A 491 -2.37 -12.19 28.25
CA THR A 491 -1.96 -13.59 28.10
C THR A 491 -3.06 -14.56 28.45
N ALA A 492 -2.97 -15.76 27.89
CA ALA A 492 -3.92 -16.84 28.09
C ALA A 492 -3.21 -18.17 28.33
N ASP A 493 -3.91 -19.12 28.96
CA ASP A 493 -3.45 -20.50 29.04
C ASP A 493 -3.76 -21.22 27.72
N LEU A 494 -2.84 -21.14 26.75
CA LEU A 494 -3.03 -21.75 25.44
C LEU A 494 -3.28 -23.27 25.48
N GLU A 495 -2.72 -24.01 26.45
CA GLU A 495 -2.93 -25.45 26.57
C GLU A 495 -4.37 -25.78 26.99
N LYS A 496 -4.96 -24.99 27.90
CA LYS A 496 -6.37 -25.16 28.29
C LYS A 496 -7.34 -24.93 27.14
N ASN A 497 -6.92 -24.20 26.11
CA ASN A 497 -7.75 -23.96 24.92
C ASN A 497 -7.73 -25.15 23.95
N MET A 498 -6.82 -26.11 24.14
CA MET A 498 -6.63 -27.24 23.25
C MET A 498 -7.34 -28.49 23.74
N LYS A 499 -8.00 -29.19 22.81
CA LYS A 499 -8.66 -30.48 23.08
C LYS A 499 -7.74 -31.67 22.87
N GLN A 500 -6.63 -31.46 22.18
CA GLN A 500 -5.64 -32.46 21.81
C GLN A 500 -4.29 -31.76 21.58
N THR A 501 -3.21 -32.43 21.94
CA THR A 501 -1.84 -31.97 21.69
C THR A 501 -1.39 -32.34 20.28
N TYR A 502 -0.84 -31.36 19.57
CA TYR A 502 -0.26 -31.49 18.24
C TYR A 502 1.22 -31.10 18.22
N THR A 503 1.63 -30.19 19.11
CA THR A 503 3.02 -29.79 19.32
C THR A 503 3.25 -29.35 20.77
N GLN A 504 4.49 -29.00 21.11
CA GLN A 504 4.83 -28.48 22.42
C GLN A 504 5.93 -27.43 22.32
N PHE A 505 5.99 -26.53 23.30
CA PHE A 505 7.07 -25.56 23.41
C PHE A 505 7.50 -25.36 24.87
N SER A 506 8.76 -24.96 25.05
CA SER A 506 9.30 -24.60 26.37
C SER A 506 8.71 -23.27 26.83
N CYS A 507 8.09 -23.27 28.01
CA CYS A 507 7.47 -22.11 28.60
C CYS A 507 8.49 -21.23 29.31
N CYS A 508 8.50 -19.94 28.97
CA CYS A 508 9.33 -18.93 29.61
C CYS A 508 8.51 -17.79 30.23
N CYS A 509 7.23 -18.03 30.55
CA CYS A 509 6.28 -16.97 30.96
C CYS A 509 6.59 -16.25 32.28
N GLY A 510 7.55 -16.74 33.07
CA GLY A 510 7.96 -16.11 34.33
C GLY A 510 6.99 -16.29 35.52
N SER A 511 5.87 -17.00 35.35
CA SER A 511 4.95 -17.31 36.45
C SER A 511 5.63 -18.18 37.53
N PRO A 512 5.37 -17.95 38.84
CA PRO A 512 5.83 -18.82 39.92
C PRO A 512 5.37 -20.28 39.77
N ASN A 513 4.26 -20.50 39.08
CA ASN A 513 3.68 -21.83 38.82
C ASN A 513 3.90 -22.26 37.36
N CYS A 514 5.01 -21.84 36.74
CA CYS A 514 5.34 -22.20 35.36
C CYS A 514 5.44 -23.72 35.19
N ARG A 515 4.71 -24.29 34.22
CA ARG A 515 4.72 -25.72 33.89
C ARG A 515 5.96 -26.18 33.11
N GLY A 516 6.78 -25.25 32.63
CA GLY A 516 8.01 -25.53 31.89
C GLY A 516 7.80 -26.00 30.45
N ILE A 517 6.83 -26.87 30.18
CA ILE A 517 6.44 -27.31 28.83
C ILE A 517 4.93 -27.09 28.66
N ILE A 518 4.54 -26.59 27.49
CA ILE A 518 3.16 -26.32 27.13
C ILE A 518 2.79 -27.13 25.90
N HIS A 519 1.65 -27.80 25.98
CA HIS A 519 1.14 -28.69 24.94
C HIS A 519 0.03 -27.99 24.17
N ILE A 520 0.18 -27.80 22.86
CA ILE A 520 -0.82 -27.13 22.00
C ILE A 520 -1.13 -27.90 20.74
#